data_AF-A0A023C0L4-F1
#
_entry.id   AF-A0A023C0L4-F1
#
_cell.length_a   1.000
_cell.length_b   1.000
_cell.length_c   1.000
_cell.angle_alpha   90.00
_cell.angle_beta   90.00
_cell.angle_gamma   90.00
#
_symmetry.space_group_name_H-M   'P 1'
#
loop_
_entity.id
_entity.type
_entity.pdbx_description
1 polymer ?
#
loop_
_entity_poly.entity_id
_entity_poly.type
_entity_poly.pdbx_seq_one_letter_code
_entity_poly.pdbx_strand_id
1 'polypeptide(L)'
;MKLVLKKYVYVIVGFLLSTIGYLYCIIGNINLAEQIDIYFNFIKSSKIDELIFLWFKFFTLFIMLNIIVILEKKRNIEKRKIYHSMLYASNHIIRNFLYQSHILKMEAEENITFNKSTINMFEESKDEAMLLLKKLSSITKIDDTSIYNSIKEEVENKNSTV
;
A
#
# COMPACT_ATOMS: atom_id res chain seq x y z
N MET A 1 19.34 4.48 -35.86
CA MET A 1 18.70 5.77 -36.20
C MET A 1 17.58 6.18 -35.23
N LYS A 2 16.60 5.30 -34.90
CA LYS A 2 15.47 5.62 -33.98
C LYS A 2 15.84 5.99 -32.53
N LEU A 3 16.98 5.51 -32.01
CA LEU A 3 17.43 5.78 -30.63
C LEU A 3 17.99 7.19 -30.43
N VAL A 4 18.60 7.78 -31.46
CA VAL A 4 19.19 9.13 -31.39
C VAL A 4 18.08 10.19 -31.37
N LEU A 5 17.03 10.03 -32.18
CA LEU A 5 15.91 10.98 -32.23
C LEU A 5 15.18 11.14 -30.90
N LYS A 6 14.98 10.06 -30.11
CA LYS A 6 14.33 10.14 -28.79
C LYS A 6 15.07 11.05 -27.80
N LYS A 7 16.40 11.10 -27.87
CA LYS A 7 17.23 11.94 -26.98
C LYS A 7 17.08 13.42 -27.26
N TYR A 8 16.74 13.80 -28.50
CA TYR A 8 16.65 15.20 -28.94
C TYR A 8 15.21 15.69 -29.14
N VAL A 9 14.19 14.90 -28.79
CA VAL A 9 12.76 15.29 -28.94
C VAL A 9 12.50 16.65 -28.28
N TYR A 10 12.99 16.87 -27.06
CA TYR A 10 12.77 18.13 -26.35
C TYR A 10 13.50 19.31 -27.00
N VAL A 11 14.68 19.07 -27.59
CA VAL A 11 15.43 20.11 -28.32
C VAL A 11 14.71 20.48 -29.61
N ILE A 12 14.18 19.48 -30.33
CA ILE A 12 13.42 19.68 -31.57
C ILE A 12 12.10 20.41 -31.29
N VAL A 13 11.38 20.03 -30.23
CA VAL A 13 10.15 20.72 -29.80
C VAL A 13 10.44 22.16 -29.37
N GLY A 14 11.52 22.39 -28.61
CA GLY A 14 11.93 23.74 -28.23
C GLY A 14 12.31 24.61 -29.43
N PHE A 15 12.99 24.03 -30.43
CA PHE A 15 13.35 24.74 -31.65
C PHE A 15 12.13 25.10 -32.50
N LEU A 16 11.17 24.17 -32.63
CA LEU A 16 9.88 24.41 -33.29
C LEU A 16 9.08 25.51 -32.59
N LEU A 17 8.98 25.47 -31.26
CA LEU A 17 8.29 26.52 -30.51
C LEU A 17 8.95 27.89 -30.68
N SER A 18 10.27 27.95 -30.60
CA SER A 18 11.03 29.19 -30.73
C SER A 18 10.87 29.81 -32.12
N THR A 19 10.94 28.99 -33.17
CA THR A 19 10.76 29.45 -34.56
C THR A 19 9.33 29.94 -34.82
N ILE A 20 8.32 29.25 -34.31
CA ILE A 20 6.91 29.69 -34.39
C ILE A 20 6.72 31.01 -33.63
N GLY A 21 7.25 31.11 -32.41
CA GLY A 21 7.17 32.33 -31.60
C GLY A 21 7.83 33.53 -32.27
N TYR A 22 9.01 33.33 -32.88
CA TYR A 22 9.71 34.38 -33.60
C TYR A 22 8.96 34.85 -34.85
N LEU A 23 8.42 33.92 -35.64
CA LEU A 23 7.59 34.24 -36.80
C LEU A 23 6.32 35.01 -36.40
N TYR A 24 5.69 34.62 -35.30
CA TYR A 24 4.54 35.33 -34.75
C TYR A 24 4.88 36.78 -34.36
N CYS A 25 6.06 37.00 -33.78
CA CYS A 25 6.51 38.36 -33.42
C CYS A 25 6.75 39.24 -34.65
N ILE A 26 7.32 38.68 -35.72
CA ILE A 26 7.52 39.41 -36.99
C ILE A 26 6.17 39.77 -37.63
N ILE A 27 5.25 38.81 -37.74
CA ILE A 27 3.94 39.03 -38.38
C ILE A 27 3.11 40.05 -37.60
N GLY A 28 3.13 39.99 -36.28
CA GLY A 28 2.42 40.94 -35.42
C GLY A 28 3.10 42.30 -35.27
N ASN A 29 4.28 42.51 -35.85
CA ASN A 29 5.15 43.67 -35.61
C ASN A 29 5.34 43.95 -34.11
N ILE A 30 5.43 42.88 -33.32
CA ILE A 30 5.47 42.95 -31.87
C ILE A 30 6.92 43.12 -31.45
N ASN A 31 7.24 44.30 -30.90
CA ASN A 31 8.53 44.51 -30.27
C ASN A 31 8.57 43.78 -28.93
N LEU A 32 9.25 42.63 -28.89
CA LEU A 32 9.38 41.81 -27.69
C LEU A 32 9.96 42.59 -26.50
N ALA A 33 10.89 43.52 -26.74
CA ALA A 33 11.48 44.33 -25.68
C ALA A 33 10.43 45.22 -24.99
N GLU A 34 9.57 45.86 -25.80
CA GLU A 34 8.53 46.76 -25.30
C GLU A 34 7.41 45.99 -24.57
N GLN A 35 7.05 44.80 -25.06
CA GLN A 35 6.10 43.91 -24.37
C GLN A 35 6.66 43.40 -23.04
N ILE A 36 7.95 43.05 -23.00
CA ILE A 36 8.63 42.67 -21.77
C ILE A 36 8.61 43.84 -20.78
N ASP A 37 8.88 45.08 -21.23
CA ASP A 37 8.83 46.27 -20.36
C ASP A 37 7.42 46.56 -19.84
N ILE A 38 6.39 46.42 -20.67
CA ILE A 38 4.97 46.55 -20.23
C ILE A 38 4.64 45.46 -19.22
N TYR A 39 5.06 44.22 -19.46
CA TYR A 39 4.84 43.10 -18.56
C TYR A 39 5.58 43.27 -17.24
N PHE A 40 6.84 43.73 -17.27
CA PHE A 40 7.62 44.05 -16.08
C PHE A 40 7.02 45.23 -15.30
N ASN A 41 6.51 46.25 -15.98
CA ASN A 41 5.82 47.36 -15.32
C ASN A 41 4.49 46.94 -14.71
N PHE A 42 3.74 46.05 -15.36
CA PHE A 42 2.52 45.45 -14.80
C PHE A 42 2.81 44.56 -13.60
N ILE A 43 3.88 43.76 -13.67
CA ILE A 43 4.38 42.96 -12.54
C ILE A 43 4.81 43.87 -11.39
N LYS A 44 5.55 44.94 -11.67
CA LYS A 44 6.04 45.90 -10.69
C LYS A 44 4.92 46.73 -10.05
N SER A 45 3.85 47.04 -10.78
CA SER A 45 2.66 47.69 -10.23
C SER A 45 1.75 46.73 -9.46
N SER A 46 1.86 45.43 -9.76
CA SER A 46 1.18 44.39 -9.00
C SER A 46 1.93 44.18 -7.69
N LYS A 47 1.21 44.03 -6.58
CA LYS A 47 1.80 43.69 -5.28
C LYS A 47 2.26 42.22 -5.29
N ILE A 48 3.39 41.96 -5.94
CA ILE A 48 3.98 40.62 -6.09
C ILE A 48 4.07 39.93 -4.73
N ASP A 49 4.35 40.69 -3.67
CA ASP A 49 4.40 40.20 -2.29
C ASP A 49 3.10 39.51 -1.84
N GLU A 50 1.92 40.03 -2.21
CA GLU A 50 0.62 39.40 -1.90
C GLU A 50 0.45 38.09 -2.67
N LEU A 51 0.91 38.03 -3.94
CA LEU A 51 0.82 36.84 -4.77
C LEU A 51 1.78 35.74 -4.30
N ILE A 52 3.02 36.11 -3.95
CA ILE A 52 4.01 35.22 -3.33
C ILE A 52 3.47 34.68 -2.00
N PHE A 53 2.85 35.54 -1.18
CA PHE A 53 2.27 35.13 0.08
C PHE A 53 1.10 34.14 -0.10
N LEU A 54 0.26 34.35 -1.12
CA LEU A 54 -0.81 33.41 -1.48
C LEU A 54 -0.25 32.04 -1.88
N TRP A 55 0.76 32.01 -2.75
CA TRP A 55 1.44 30.78 -3.15
C TRP A 55 2.10 30.07 -1.97
N PHE A 56 2.73 30.84 -1.07
CA PHE A 56 3.33 30.30 0.14
C PHE A 56 2.31 29.61 1.06
N LYS A 57 1.10 30.17 1.19
CA LYS A 57 0.00 29.54 1.94
C LYS A 57 -0.44 28.22 1.31
N PHE A 58 -0.64 28.19 -0.01
CA PHE A 58 -1.00 26.95 -0.71
C PHE A 58 0.09 25.88 -0.57
N PHE A 59 1.34 26.29 -0.70
CA PHE A 59 2.48 25.41 -0.53
C PHE A 59 2.57 24.82 0.89
N THR A 60 2.40 25.67 1.91
CA THR A 60 2.39 25.24 3.32
C THR A 60 1.24 24.28 3.60
N LEU A 61 0.04 24.55 3.09
CA LEU A 61 -1.11 23.64 3.22
C LEU A 61 -0.80 22.28 2.60
N PHE A 62 -0.18 22.26 1.42
CA PHE A 62 0.19 21.03 0.73
C PHE A 62 1.23 20.22 1.53
N ILE A 63 2.22 20.88 2.12
CA ILE A 63 3.19 20.24 3.03
C ILE A 63 2.47 19.60 4.22
N MET A 64 1.56 20.33 4.87
CA MET A 64 0.82 19.80 6.02
C MET A 64 0.01 18.55 5.67
N LEU A 65 -0.70 18.58 4.54
CA LEU A 65 -1.42 17.40 4.04
C LEU A 65 -0.48 16.22 3.78
N ASN A 66 0.68 16.48 3.16
CA ASN A 66 1.66 15.45 2.86
C ASN A 66 2.23 14.79 4.15
N ILE A 67 2.53 15.59 5.17
CA ILE A 67 3.00 15.11 6.47
C ILE A 67 1.96 14.19 7.11
N ILE A 68 0.68 14.58 7.10
CA ILE A 68 -0.41 13.76 7.66
C ILE A 68 -0.46 12.39 6.96
N VAL A 69 -0.43 12.37 5.63
CA VAL A 69 -0.45 11.13 4.84
C VAL A 69 0.77 10.25 5.15
N ILE A 70 1.96 10.82 5.29
CA ILE A 70 3.18 10.09 5.63
C ILE A 70 3.07 9.46 7.03
N LEU A 71 2.56 10.20 8.02
CA LEU A 71 2.37 9.72 9.38
C LEU A 71 1.38 8.55 9.44
N GLU A 72 0.25 8.66 8.75
CA GLU A 72 -0.73 7.57 8.67
C GLU A 72 -0.16 6.33 8.01
N LYS A 73 0.59 6.52 6.90
CA LYS A 73 1.25 5.41 6.21
C LYS A 73 2.26 4.71 7.12
N LYS A 74 3.07 5.46 7.85
CA LYS A 74 4.05 4.90 8.80
C LYS A 74 3.35 4.10 9.90
N ARG A 75 2.30 4.67 10.50
CA ARG A 75 1.46 4.00 11.51
C ARG A 75 0.89 2.67 10.99
N ASN A 76 0.39 2.66 9.75
CA ASN A 76 -0.19 1.45 9.16
C ASN A 76 0.89 0.37 8.88
N ILE A 77 2.09 0.76 8.47
CA ILE A 77 3.22 -0.16 8.28
C ILE A 77 3.64 -0.77 9.64
N GLU A 78 3.73 0.04 10.69
CA GLU A 78 4.09 -0.43 12.03
C GLU A 78 3.05 -1.40 12.59
N LYS A 79 1.75 -1.08 12.47
CA LYS A 79 0.65 -1.99 12.83
C LYS A 79 0.77 -3.32 12.09
N ARG A 80 1.04 -3.28 10.78
CA ARG A 80 1.22 -4.47 9.96
C ARG A 80 2.41 -5.32 10.40
N LYS A 81 3.52 -4.68 10.76
CA LYS A 81 4.72 -5.37 11.25
C LYS A 81 4.43 -6.10 12.57
N ILE A 82 3.77 -5.43 13.52
CA ILE A 82 3.38 -6.04 14.81
C ILE A 82 2.49 -7.26 14.59
N TYR A 83 1.47 -7.12 13.75
CA TYR A 83 0.54 -8.22 13.45
C TYR A 83 1.27 -9.43 12.84
N HIS A 84 2.11 -9.22 11.81
CA HIS A 84 2.84 -10.32 11.20
C HIS A 84 3.80 -11.00 12.18
N SER A 85 4.50 -10.23 13.02
CA SER A 85 5.37 -10.78 14.07
C SER A 85 4.57 -11.62 15.07
N MET A 86 3.42 -11.12 15.52
CA MET A 86 2.57 -11.82 16.48
C MET A 86 2.00 -13.10 15.87
N LEU A 87 1.48 -13.03 14.64
CA LEU A 87 0.94 -14.17 13.92
C LEU A 87 2.00 -15.25 13.70
N TYR A 88 3.22 -14.86 13.34
CA TYR A 88 4.34 -15.79 13.21
C TYR A 88 4.65 -16.49 14.55
N ALA A 89 4.73 -15.71 15.64
CA ALA A 89 4.98 -16.25 16.97
C ALA A 89 3.87 -17.21 17.42
N SER A 90 2.59 -16.82 17.26
CA SER A 90 1.43 -17.64 17.57
C SER A 90 1.41 -18.93 16.74
N ASN A 91 1.68 -18.85 15.44
CA ASN A 91 1.77 -20.02 14.58
C ASN A 91 2.84 -21.00 15.05
N HIS A 92 4.00 -20.49 15.44
CA HIS A 92 5.08 -21.31 15.97
C HIS A 92 4.70 -21.97 17.32
N ILE A 93 4.12 -21.21 18.25
CA ILE A 93 3.66 -21.74 19.55
C ILE A 93 2.61 -22.83 19.35
N ILE A 94 1.59 -22.58 18.54
CA ILE A 94 0.47 -23.52 18.32
C ILE A 94 0.98 -24.77 17.60
N ARG A 95 1.84 -24.66 16.58
CA ARG A 95 2.45 -25.84 15.93
C ARG A 95 3.24 -26.68 16.92
N ASN A 96 4.05 -26.07 17.76
CA ASN A 96 4.82 -26.80 18.76
C ASN A 96 3.92 -27.48 19.78
N PHE A 97 2.85 -26.80 20.22
CA PHE A 97 1.85 -27.39 21.09
C PHE A 97 1.17 -28.61 20.45
N LEU A 98 0.74 -28.51 19.19
CA LEU A 98 0.15 -29.63 18.46
C LEU A 98 1.11 -30.82 18.36
N TYR A 99 2.39 -30.58 18.07
CA TYR A 99 3.40 -31.65 18.04
C TYR A 99 3.63 -32.28 19.41
N GLN A 100 3.69 -31.50 20.48
CA GLN A 100 3.83 -32.03 21.84
C GLN A 100 2.59 -32.85 22.24
N SER A 101 1.39 -32.38 21.89
CA SER A 101 0.14 -33.09 22.17
C SER A 101 0.03 -34.44 21.44
N HIS A 102 0.81 -34.65 20.37
CA HIS A 102 0.87 -35.93 19.66
C HIS A 102 1.35 -37.09 20.54
N ILE A 103 2.09 -36.80 21.62
CA ILE A 103 2.46 -37.81 22.63
C ILE A 103 1.21 -38.47 23.22
N LEU A 104 0.14 -37.69 23.46
CA LEU A 104 -1.12 -38.22 23.98
C LEU A 104 -1.75 -39.23 23.02
N LYS A 105 -1.62 -38.98 21.71
CA LYS A 105 -2.07 -39.93 20.69
C LYS A 105 -1.24 -41.21 20.72
N MET A 106 0.08 -41.11 20.77
CA MET A 106 0.97 -42.28 20.79
C MET A 106 0.63 -43.19 21.99
N GLU A 107 0.48 -42.60 23.18
CA GLU A 107 0.06 -43.31 24.40
C GLU A 107 -1.33 -43.96 24.27
N ALA A 108 -2.28 -43.27 23.61
CA ALA A 108 -3.62 -43.80 23.37
C ALA A 108 -3.63 -44.95 22.35
N GLU A 109 -2.77 -44.90 21.33
CA GLU A 109 -2.66 -45.94 20.29
C GLU A 109 -2.01 -47.23 20.81
N GLU A 110 -1.09 -47.13 21.78
CA GLU A 110 -0.47 -48.28 22.44
C GLU A 110 -1.44 -49.04 23.35
N ASN A 111 -2.54 -48.40 23.76
CA ASN A 111 -3.54 -49.00 24.62
C ASN A 111 -4.67 -49.70 23.82
N ILE A 112 -4.67 -51.03 23.85
CA ILE A 112 -5.61 -51.89 23.11
C ILE A 112 -7.09 -51.62 23.48
N THR A 113 -7.38 -51.14 24.70
CA THR A 113 -8.76 -50.85 25.14
C THR A 113 -9.20 -49.41 24.84
N PHE A 114 -8.32 -48.57 24.32
CA PHE A 114 -8.66 -47.17 24.01
C PHE A 114 -9.53 -47.09 22.75
N ASN A 115 -10.55 -46.24 22.79
CA ASN A 115 -11.49 -46.10 21.69
C ASN A 115 -10.84 -45.37 20.51
N LYS A 116 -10.68 -46.05 19.37
CA LYS A 116 -10.17 -45.49 18.12
C LYS A 116 -10.94 -44.28 17.61
N SER A 117 -12.25 -44.20 17.86
CA SER A 117 -13.06 -43.03 17.51
C SER A 117 -12.56 -41.77 18.20
N THR A 118 -12.16 -41.86 19.47
CA THR A 118 -11.63 -40.73 20.24
C THR A 118 -10.27 -40.28 19.70
N ILE A 119 -9.45 -41.22 19.24
CA ILE A 119 -8.17 -40.93 18.58
C ILE A 119 -8.40 -40.18 17.26
N ASN A 120 -9.41 -40.59 16.47
CA ASN A 120 -9.77 -39.89 15.24
C ASN A 120 -10.27 -38.45 15.51
N MET A 121 -11.06 -38.24 16.56
CA MET A 121 -11.51 -36.89 16.94
C MET A 121 -10.34 -35.96 17.29
N PHE A 122 -9.28 -36.50 17.91
CA PHE A 122 -8.06 -35.75 18.17
C PHE A 122 -7.35 -35.36 16.86
N GLU A 123 -7.22 -36.29 15.92
CA GLU A 123 -6.62 -36.02 14.60
C GLU A 123 -7.40 -34.99 13.79
N GLU A 124 -8.73 -35.10 13.75
CA GLU A 124 -9.60 -34.12 13.10
C GLU A 124 -9.44 -32.71 13.71
N SER A 125 -9.36 -32.63 15.04
CA SER A 125 -9.16 -31.36 15.75
C SER A 125 -7.78 -30.75 15.46
N LYS A 126 -6.74 -31.58 15.36
CA LYS A 126 -5.37 -31.17 15.02
C LYS A 126 -5.32 -30.64 13.59
N ASP A 127 -5.94 -31.32 12.64
CA ASP A 127 -5.96 -30.93 11.23
C ASP A 127 -6.77 -29.64 11.01
N GLU A 128 -7.90 -29.49 11.70
CA GLU A 128 -8.68 -28.25 11.73
C GLU A 128 -7.86 -27.07 12.27
N ALA A 129 -7.15 -27.26 13.39
CA ALA A 129 -6.28 -26.23 13.94
C ALA A 129 -5.15 -25.84 12.97
N MET A 130 -4.53 -26.81 12.28
CA MET A 130 -3.51 -26.52 11.27
C MET A 130 -4.06 -25.75 10.06
N LEU A 131 -5.28 -26.07 9.64
CA LEU A 131 -5.96 -25.40 8.53
C LEU A 131 -6.28 -23.94 8.89
N LEU A 132 -6.89 -23.70 10.06
CA LEU A 132 -7.20 -22.37 10.56
C LEU A 132 -5.93 -21.50 10.71
N LEU A 133 -4.84 -22.08 11.22
CA LEU A 133 -3.53 -21.42 11.29
C LEU A 133 -3.01 -21.01 9.91
N LYS A 134 -3.12 -21.90 8.91
CA LYS A 134 -2.70 -21.61 7.54
C LYS A 134 -3.55 -20.49 6.93
N LYS A 135 -4.86 -20.49 7.16
CA LYS A 135 -5.76 -19.45 6.67
C LYS A 135 -5.44 -18.10 7.30
N LEU A 136 -5.24 -18.06 8.62
CA LEU A 136 -4.82 -16.86 9.34
C LEU A 136 -3.48 -16.32 8.79
N SER A 137 -2.52 -17.21 8.52
CA SER A 137 -1.22 -16.86 7.91
C SER A 137 -1.30 -16.26 6.50
N SER A 138 -2.39 -16.52 5.76
CA SER A 138 -2.58 -16.08 4.38
C SER A 138 -3.17 -14.66 4.24
N ILE A 139 -3.56 -14.03 5.35
CA ILE A 139 -4.19 -12.72 5.37
C ILE A 139 -3.19 -11.64 4.92
N THR A 140 -3.50 -11.00 3.79
CA THR A 140 -2.65 -9.97 3.17
C THR A 140 -3.04 -8.53 3.55
N LYS A 141 -4.30 -8.30 3.92
CA LYS A 141 -4.80 -7.03 4.45
C LYS A 141 -5.19 -7.21 5.91
N ILE A 142 -4.72 -6.32 6.77
CA ILE A 142 -5.00 -6.35 8.21
C ILE A 142 -6.06 -5.30 8.45
N ASP A 143 -7.32 -5.71 8.26
CA ASP A 143 -8.50 -4.97 8.71
C ASP A 143 -9.37 -5.92 9.54
N ASP A 144 -10.13 -5.39 10.51
CA ASP A 144 -10.90 -6.22 11.44
C ASP A 144 -11.90 -7.14 10.71
N THR A 145 -12.44 -6.65 9.60
CA THR A 145 -13.38 -7.38 8.73
C THR A 145 -12.74 -8.57 8.01
N SER A 146 -11.53 -8.44 7.50
CA SER A 146 -10.82 -9.48 6.75
C SER A 146 -10.30 -10.58 7.68
N ILE A 147 -9.87 -10.21 8.89
CA ILE A 147 -9.52 -11.17 9.93
C ILE A 147 -10.76 -11.98 10.32
N TYR A 148 -11.88 -11.31 10.62
CA TYR A 148 -13.11 -11.99 11.02
C TYR A 148 -13.67 -12.88 9.91
N ASN A 149 -13.75 -12.38 8.67
CA ASN A 149 -14.26 -13.14 7.53
C ASN A 149 -13.39 -14.36 7.22
N SER A 150 -12.07 -14.25 7.37
CA SER A 150 -11.17 -15.39 7.16
C SER A 150 -11.45 -16.55 8.12
N ILE A 151 -11.93 -16.28 9.33
CA ILE A 151 -12.25 -17.32 10.31
C ILE A 151 -13.70 -17.80 10.16
N LYS A 152 -14.63 -16.90 9.80
CA LYS A 152 -16.07 -17.18 9.79
C LYS A 152 -16.53 -18.09 8.64
N GLU A 153 -15.98 -17.95 7.43
CA GLU A 153 -16.43 -18.68 6.23
C GLU A 153 -16.44 -20.22 6.35
N GLU A 154 -15.77 -20.76 7.37
CA GLU A 154 -15.68 -22.21 7.57
C GLU A 154 -16.62 -22.73 8.67
N VAL A 155 -16.95 -21.92 9.67
CA VAL A 155 -17.96 -22.28 10.69
C VAL A 155 -19.33 -22.49 10.05
N GLU A 156 -19.66 -21.71 9.02
CA GLU A 156 -20.91 -21.87 8.25
C GLU A 156 -20.84 -23.06 7.28
N ASN A 157 -19.68 -23.33 6.66
CA ASN A 157 -19.53 -24.48 5.75
C ASN A 157 -19.56 -25.82 6.48
N LYS A 158 -18.97 -25.93 7.68
CA LYS A 158 -18.99 -27.17 8.48
C LYS A 158 -20.38 -27.50 9.02
N ASN A 159 -21.22 -26.50 9.28
CA ASN A 159 -22.62 -26.67 9.67
C ASN A 159 -23.56 -26.96 8.49
N SER A 160 -23.07 -26.83 7.25
CA SER A 160 -23.85 -27.08 6.02
C SER A 160 -23.62 -28.49 5.44
N THR A 161 -22.62 -29.22 5.95
CA THR A 161 -22.26 -30.60 5.55
C THR A 161 -22.54 -31.67 6.61
N VAL A 162 -23.27 -31.31 7.68
CA VAL A 162 -23.84 -32.27 8.65
C VAL A 162 -25.28 -32.59 8.29
#